data_AF-A0A4R9Q4R0-F1
#
_entry.id   AF-A0A4R9Q4R0-F1
#
_cell.length_a   1.000
_cell.length_b   1.000
_cell.length_c   1.000
_cell.angle_alpha   90.00
_cell.angle_beta   90.00
_cell.angle_gamma   90.00
#
_symmetry.space_group_name_H-M   'P 1'
#
loop_
_entity.id
_entity.type
_entity.pdbx_description
1 polymer ?
#
loop_
_entity_poly.entity_id
_entity_poly.type
_entity_poly.pdbx_seq_one_letter_code
_entity_poly.pdbx_strand_id
1 'polypeptide(L)' 'MTERIELEVGEPTTLEEAPIGLFLNAYGFLCLKTEYGSNEGRIDAYIVDSGEFFWGTSPQTIANQRKQIVRPVVTASAE' A
#
# COMPACT_ATOMS: atom_id res chain seq x y z
N MET A 1 28.33 5.81 3.62
CA MET A 1 28.05 5.34 2.25
C MET A 1 26.53 5.23 2.16
N THR A 2 25.90 6.03 1.29
CA THR A 2 24.44 6.00 1.11
C THR A 2 24.19 5.32 -0.22
N GLU A 3 23.57 4.15 -0.20
CA GLU A 3 23.10 3.49 -1.40
C GLU A 3 21.72 4.04 -1.77
N ARG A 4 21.50 4.28 -3.07
CA ARG A 4 20.21 4.70 -3.61
C ARG A 4 19.65 3.55 -4.42
N ILE A 5 18.37 3.27 -4.23
CA ILE A 5 17.64 2.24 -4.98
C ILE A 5 16.60 2.97 -5.81
N GLU A 6 16.54 2.65 -7.11
CA GLU A 6 15.46 3.08 -7.98
C GLU A 6 14.30 2.09 -7.87
N LEU A 7 13.09 2.62 -7.70
CA LEU A 7 11.87 1.84 -7.55
C LEU A 7 10.92 2.19 -8.68
N GLU A 8 10.20 1.19 -9.17
CA GLU A 8 9.16 1.36 -10.17
C GLU A 8 7.78 1.38 -9.52
N VAL A 9 6.88 2.13 -10.13
CA VAL A 9 5.49 2.19 -9.71
C VAL A 9 4.64 1.41 -10.69
N GLY A 10 4.08 0.30 -10.22
CA GLY A 10 3.24 -0.58 -11.02
C GLY A 10 1.91 0.05 -11.44
N GLU A 11 1.14 -0.76 -12.18
CA GLU A 11 -0.20 -0.41 -12.62
C GLU A 11 -1.18 -0.27 -11.44
N PRO A 12 -2.20 0.60 -11.55
CA PRO A 12 -3.24 0.72 -10.54
C PRO A 12 -4.01 -0.59 -10.33
N THR A 13 -4.23 -0.94 -9.07
CA THR A 13 -5.03 -2.11 -8.65
C THR A 13 -5.76 -1.83 -7.33
N THR A 14 -6.60 -2.75 -6.86
CA THR A 14 -7.23 -2.64 -5.54
C THR A 14 -6.25 -2.96 -4.42
N LEU A 15 -6.44 -2.40 -3.22
CA LEU A 15 -5.63 -2.75 -2.06
C LEU A 15 -5.68 -4.25 -1.74
N GLU A 16 -6.81 -4.89 -2.00
CA GLU A 16 -6.99 -6.33 -1.85
C GLU A 16 -6.05 -7.13 -2.77
N GLU A 17 -6.01 -6.78 -4.06
CA GLU A 17 -5.23 -7.46 -5.09
C GLU A 17 -3.75 -7.04 -5.10
N ALA A 18 -3.41 -5.88 -4.54
CA ALA A 18 -2.03 -5.43 -4.44
C ALA A 18 -1.17 -6.46 -3.67
N PRO A 19 0.08 -6.72 -4.07
CA PRO A 19 0.97 -7.61 -3.34
C PRO A 19 1.29 -7.05 -1.94
N ILE A 20 1.78 -7.91 -1.05
CA ILE A 20 2.37 -7.48 0.22
C ILE A 20 3.59 -6.61 -0.09
N GLY A 21 3.76 -5.51 0.64
CA GLY A 21 4.85 -4.57 0.44
C GLY A 21 4.39 -3.13 0.25
N LEU A 22 5.25 -2.33 -0.37
CA LEU A 22 5.04 -0.89 -0.52
C LEU A 22 4.04 -0.58 -1.63
N PHE A 23 3.24 0.46 -1.44
CA PHE A 23 2.32 0.99 -2.45
C PHE A 23 2.15 2.50 -2.30
N LEU A 24 1.77 3.17 -3.39
CA LEU A 24 1.28 4.55 -3.37
C LEU A 24 -0.24 4.55 -3.30
N ASN A 25 -0.81 5.32 -2.38
CA ASN A 25 -2.26 5.56 -2.36
C ASN A 25 -2.67 6.57 -3.44
N ALA A 26 -3.98 6.80 -3.59
CA ALA A 26 -4.54 7.72 -4.59
C ALA A 26 -4.07 9.19 -4.43
N TYR A 27 -3.54 9.56 -3.26
CA TYR A 27 -3.01 10.90 -2.99
C TYR A 27 -1.48 10.98 -3.13
N GLY A 28 -0.82 9.88 -3.51
CA GLY A 28 0.63 9.82 -3.71
C GLY A 28 1.43 9.57 -2.43
N PHE A 29 0.80 9.25 -1.31
CA PHE A 29 1.53 8.87 -0.09
C PHE A 29 2.02 7.43 -0.17
N LEU A 30 3.25 7.20 0.31
CA LEU A 30 3.83 5.88 0.44
C LEU A 30 3.22 5.16 1.65
N CYS A 31 2.76 3.94 1.41
CA CYS A 31 2.15 3.06 2.37
C CYS A 31 2.78 1.67 2.32
N LEU A 32 2.61 0.89 3.39
CA LEU A 32 3.05 -0.50 3.52
C LEU A 32 1.84 -1.39 3.78
N LYS A 33 1.61 -2.39 2.93
CA LYS A 33 0.69 -3.52 3.19
C LYS A 33 1.50 -4.67 3.79
N THR A 34 1.03 -5.25 4.89
CA THR A 34 1.71 -6.37 5.57
C THR A 34 1.01 -7.69 5.28
N GLU A 35 1.71 -8.81 5.48
CA GLU A 35 1.12 -10.16 5.42
C GLU A 35 0.28 -10.49 6.66
N TYR A 36 0.35 -9.66 7.71
CA TYR A 36 -0.31 -9.95 8.96
C TYR A 36 -1.83 -9.81 8.84
N GLY A 37 -2.50 -10.72 9.53
CA GLY A 37 -3.93 -10.94 9.43
C GLY A 37 -4.75 -9.69 9.76
N SER A 38 -5.96 -9.69 9.23
CA SER A 38 -6.79 -8.51 9.11
C SER A 38 -7.20 -7.88 10.45
N ASN A 39 -6.88 -6.60 10.67
CA ASN A 39 -7.35 -5.80 11.80
C ASN A 39 -8.89 -5.74 11.82
N GLU A 40 -9.54 -6.65 12.54
CA GLU A 40 -11.00 -6.83 12.55
C GLU A 40 -11.64 -7.01 11.16
N GLY A 41 -10.90 -7.65 10.24
CA GLY A 41 -11.34 -7.84 8.86
C GLY A 41 -10.82 -6.79 7.87
N ARG A 42 -10.07 -5.77 8.30
CA ARG A 42 -9.35 -4.81 7.44
C ARG A 42 -8.02 -5.34 6.93
N ILE A 43 -7.56 -4.88 5.77
CA ILE A 43 -6.18 -5.16 5.35
C ILE A 43 -5.24 -4.38 6.25
N ASP A 44 -4.24 -5.06 6.80
CA ASP A 44 -3.23 -4.46 7.66
C ASP A 44 -2.27 -3.63 6.79
N ALA A 45 -2.43 -2.32 6.85
CA ALA A 45 -1.67 -1.38 6.04
C ALA A 45 -1.45 -0.07 6.79
N TYR A 46 -0.33 0.60 6.53
CA TYR A 46 0.12 1.77 7.27
C TYR A 46 0.67 2.85 6.33
N ILE A 47 0.50 4.11 6.70
CA ILE A 47 1.12 5.25 6.02
C ILE A 47 2.57 5.35 6.54
N VAL A 48 3.56 5.32 5.64
CA VAL A 48 4.98 5.25 6.02
C VAL A 48 5.43 6.51 6.76
N ASP A 49 4.94 7.68 6.35
CA ASP A 49 5.34 8.96 6.93
C ASP A 49 4.85 9.13 8.38
N SER A 50 3.58 8.83 8.65
CA SER A 50 2.97 9.03 9.97
C SER A 50 2.98 7.79 10.88
N GLY A 51 3.16 6.59 10.30
CA GLY A 51 2.96 5.32 10.99
C GLY A 51 1.49 4.99 11.30
N GLU A 52 0.55 5.84 10.87
CA GLU A 52 -0.88 5.61 11.11
C GLU A 52 -1.41 4.47 10.25
N PHE A 53 -2.46 3.81 10.75
CA PHE A 53 -3.18 2.80 10.00
C PHE A 53 -3.82 3.41 8.74
N PHE A 54 -3.70 2.74 7.61
CA PHE A 54 -4.30 3.15 6.35
C PHE A 54 -5.79 2.75 6.32
N TRP A 55 -6.65 3.65 6.79
CA TRP A 55 -8.10 3.43 6.84
C TRP A 55 -8.77 3.41 5.46
N GLY A 56 -8.13 3.99 4.44
CA GLY A 56 -8.75 4.33 3.15
C GLY A 56 -9.55 5.64 3.21
N THR A 57 -10.18 6.00 2.09
CA THR A 57 -11.02 7.20 2.00
C THR A 57 -12.36 7.04 2.72
N SER A 58 -13.05 8.16 2.93
CA SER A 58 -14.42 8.15 3.44
C SER A 58 -15.39 7.52 2.42
N PRO A 59 -16.34 6.67 2.85
CA PRO A 59 -16.53 6.18 4.22
C PRO A 59 -15.53 5.07 4.56
N GLN A 60 -14.96 5.11 5.76
CA GLN A 60 -13.93 4.18 6.24
C GLN A 60 -14.52 2.82 6.63
N THR A 61 -15.21 2.16 5.70
CA THR A 61 -15.72 0.79 5.86
C THR A 61 -14.66 -0.23 5.42
N ILE A 62 -14.79 -1.47 5.90
CA ILE A 62 -13.90 -2.57 5.50
C ILE A 62 -13.94 -2.79 3.98
N ALA A 63 -15.14 -2.81 3.40
CA ALA A 63 -15.32 -3.01 1.96
C ALA A 63 -14.70 -1.86 1.13
N ASN A 64 -14.80 -0.62 1.61
CA ASN A 64 -14.20 0.53 0.93
C ASN A 64 -12.66 0.49 1.01
N GLN A 65 -12.09 0.11 2.16
CA GLN A 65 -10.64 0.01 2.33
C GLN A 65 -10.04 -1.01 1.35
N ARG A 66 -10.65 -2.19 1.23
CA ARG A 66 -10.23 -3.24 0.28
C ARG A 66 -10.22 -2.76 -1.17
N LYS A 67 -11.21 -1.95 -1.54
CA LYS A 67 -11.42 -1.44 -2.90
C LYS A 67 -10.65 -0.15 -3.21
N GLN A 68 -9.84 0.37 -2.28
CA GLN A 68 -9.02 1.54 -2.54
C GLN A 68 -8.09 1.26 -3.72
N ILE A 69 -8.08 2.16 -4.70
CA ILE A 69 -7.14 2.08 -5.81
C ILE A 69 -5.77 2.54 -5.33
N VAL A 70 -4.78 1.67 -5.51
CA VAL A 70 -3.39 1.86 -5.10
C VAL A 70 -2.46 1.47 -6.25
N ARG A 71 -1.21 1.89 -6.18
CA ARG A 71 -0.17 1.51 -7.14
C ARG A 71 0.97 0.82 -6.40
N PRO A 72 1.19 -0.49 -6.61
CA PRO A 72 2.28 -1.20 -5.96
C PRO A 72 3.63 -0.59 -6.33
N VAL A 73 4.55 -0.54 -5.37
CA VAL A 73 5.94 -0.17 -5.61
C VAL A 73 6.74 -1.46 -5.74
N VAL A 74 7.33 -1.67 -6.91
CA VAL A 74 8.13 -2.84 -7.23
C VAL A 74 9.58 -2.44 -7.42
N THR A 75 10.50 -3.33 -7.08
CA THR A 75 11.89 -3.16 -7.47
C THR A 75 11.99 -3.30 -8.98
N ALA A 76 12.67 -2.38 -9.67
CA ALA A 76 13.14 -2.66 -11.02
C ALA A 76 13.92 -3.99 -10.94
N SER A 77 13.48 -5.01 -11.67
CA SER A 77 14.14 -6.32 -11.62
C SER A 77 15.63 -6.14 -11.88
N ALA A 78 16.46 -6.69 -11.00
CA ALA A 78 17.80 -7.09 -11.42
C ALA A 78 17.60 -8.27 -12.37
N GLU A 79 17.59 -8.00 -13.69
CA GLU A 79 17.75 -9.04 -14.70
C GLU A 79 19.12 -9.74 -14.58
#